data_AF-A0A7V5SQY1-F1
#
_entry.id   AF-A0A7V5SQY1-F1
#
_cell.length_a   1.000
_cell.length_b   1.000
_cell.length_c   1.000
_cell.angle_alpha   90.00
_cell.angle_beta   90.00
_cell.angle_gamma   90.00
#
_symmetry.space_group_name_H-M   'P 1'
#
loop_
_entity.id
_entity.type
_entity.pdbx_description
1 polymer ?
#
loop_
_entity_poly.entity_id
_entity_poly.type
_entity_poly.pdbx_seq_one_letter_code
_entity_poly.pdbx_strand_id
1 'polypeptide(L)'
;MVIKINNEIIDAKIENEKNAFDVLYEIARFLKKDNMVITNIRINNEDYNLEDEKLKNIEIDKITEINVEASSVNELIENLLLESIKILQNIIRDIKINGLVHYNEFIELFNWMMETLEVIKEQSIFYIKEIKVSINSINKLIEFFDSNKDNEKQINYVIDVINGLITYIEIVRQKYLSNINVNKDELKILINEVLNFLPQISELFQSGKDNEAYNKINKTINVLENCCFYLRNNLNSFEQNKKNQIKELYQELNVILSDLLEAFENDDIVLIGDIMEYELGDKLKKYIETVLD
;
A
#
# COMPACT_ATOMS: atom_id res chain seq x y z
N MET A 1 -0.76 23.84 -29.05
CA MET A 1 -0.28 22.91 -28.02
C MET A 1 -0.73 21.51 -28.36
N VAL A 2 0.16 20.52 -28.28
CA VAL A 2 -0.16 19.09 -28.41
C VAL A 2 -0.03 18.46 -27.03
N ILE A 3 -1.02 17.71 -26.58
CA ILE A 3 -0.95 16.96 -25.33
C ILE A 3 -0.90 15.48 -25.65
N LYS A 4 0.06 14.78 -25.04
CA LYS A 4 0.23 13.34 -25.13
C LYS A 4 0.13 12.72 -23.74
N ILE A 5 -0.57 11.60 -23.65
CA ILE A 5 -0.56 10.72 -22.48
C ILE A 5 -0.06 9.36 -22.95
N ASN A 6 1.02 8.84 -22.36
CA ASN A 6 1.65 7.57 -22.75
C ASN A 6 1.97 7.50 -24.25
N ASN A 7 2.48 8.61 -24.82
CA ASN A 7 2.77 8.80 -26.25
C ASN A 7 1.56 8.83 -27.19
N GLU A 8 0.33 8.72 -26.69
CA GLU A 8 -0.88 8.88 -27.49
C GLU A 8 -1.36 10.34 -27.44
N ILE A 9 -1.66 10.91 -28.61
CA ILE A 9 -2.20 12.28 -28.71
C ILE A 9 -3.65 12.26 -28.22
N ILE A 10 -3.95 13.10 -27.24
CA ILE A 10 -5.31 13.28 -26.76
C ILE A 10 -5.92 14.57 -27.31
N ASP A 11 -7.19 14.51 -27.69
CA ASP A 11 -7.96 15.69 -28.08
C ASP A 11 -8.44 16.41 -26.82
N ALA A 12 -7.57 17.22 -26.23
CA ALA A 12 -7.86 18.01 -25.05
C ALA A 12 -8.29 19.43 -25.46
N LYS A 13 -9.45 19.86 -24.96
CA LYS A 13 -9.88 21.26 -25.07
C LYS A 13 -9.39 22.03 -23.87
N ILE A 14 -8.54 23.02 -24.11
CA ILE A 14 -8.16 24.03 -23.13
C ILE A 14 -9.36 24.98 -23.00
N GLU A 15 -9.89 25.12 -21.80
CA GLU A 15 -11.02 26.01 -21.51
C GLU A 15 -10.58 27.23 -20.69
N ASN A 16 -10.04 27.00 -19.50
CA ASN A 16 -9.77 28.07 -18.51
C ASN A 16 -8.33 28.02 -17.95
N GLU A 17 -7.50 27.11 -18.44
CA GLU A 17 -6.13 26.90 -17.98
C GLU A 17 -5.23 28.06 -18.46
N LYS A 18 -4.44 28.63 -17.54
CA LYS A 18 -3.61 29.81 -17.84
C LYS A 18 -2.13 29.47 -18.01
N ASN A 19 -1.69 28.40 -17.36
CA ASN A 19 -0.29 27.98 -17.31
C ASN A 19 -0.18 26.44 -17.37
N ALA A 20 1.06 25.95 -17.45
CA ALA A 20 1.34 24.52 -17.46
C ALA A 20 0.76 23.78 -16.24
N PHE A 21 0.83 24.40 -15.05
CA PHE A 21 0.31 23.80 -13.83
C PHE A 21 -1.20 23.53 -13.92
N ASP A 22 -1.99 24.49 -14.40
CA ASP A 22 -3.45 24.33 -14.56
C ASP A 22 -3.79 23.17 -15.50
N VAL A 23 -3.07 23.06 -16.63
CA VAL A 23 -3.25 21.96 -17.60
C VAL A 23 -2.92 20.62 -16.98
N LEU A 24 -1.78 20.51 -16.30
CA LEU A 24 -1.34 19.28 -15.66
C LEU A 24 -2.27 18.87 -14.52
N TYR A 25 -2.83 19.83 -13.79
CA TYR A 25 -3.78 19.57 -12.72
C TYR A 25 -5.09 18.97 -13.26
N GLU A 26 -5.60 19.48 -14.37
CA GLU A 26 -6.80 18.90 -15.00
C GLU A 26 -6.51 17.54 -15.62
N ILE A 27 -5.32 17.31 -16.20
CA ILE A 27 -4.89 15.97 -16.65
C ILE A 27 -4.83 15.00 -15.46
N ALA A 28 -4.21 15.41 -14.35
CA ALA A 28 -4.13 14.59 -13.14
C ALA A 28 -5.53 14.26 -12.60
N ARG A 29 -6.45 15.23 -12.62
CA ARG A 29 -7.84 15.04 -12.21
C ARG A 29 -8.60 14.10 -13.13
N PHE A 30 -8.35 14.17 -14.43
CA PHE A 30 -8.90 13.25 -15.42
C PHE A 30 -8.41 11.82 -15.16
N LEU A 31 -7.10 11.61 -15.04
CA LEU A 31 -6.47 10.32 -14.77
C LEU A 31 -6.90 9.69 -13.44
N LYS A 32 -7.11 10.51 -12.41
CA LYS A 32 -7.54 10.04 -11.09
C LYS A 32 -8.88 9.29 -11.11
N LYS A 33 -9.75 9.55 -12.09
CA LYS A 33 -11.02 8.83 -12.24
C LYS A 33 -10.80 7.34 -12.52
N ASP A 34 -9.72 7.02 -13.23
CA ASP A 34 -9.33 5.66 -13.62
C ASP A 34 -8.23 5.08 -12.70
N ASN A 35 -8.05 5.67 -11.51
CA ASN A 35 -7.02 5.28 -10.55
C ASN A 35 -5.59 5.30 -11.15
N MET A 36 -5.36 6.26 -12.06
CA MET A 36 -4.05 6.52 -12.65
C MET A 36 -3.42 7.78 -12.03
N VAL A 37 -2.09 7.80 -12.03
CA VAL A 37 -1.29 8.92 -11.55
C VAL A 37 -0.24 9.28 -12.59
N ILE A 38 0.14 10.56 -12.61
CA ILE A 38 1.22 11.05 -13.45
C ILE A 38 2.55 10.60 -12.84
N THR A 39 3.35 9.86 -13.60
CA THR A 39 4.68 9.41 -13.18
C THR A 39 5.81 10.24 -13.78
N ASN A 40 5.56 10.89 -14.92
CA ASN A 40 6.55 11.72 -15.59
C ASN A 40 5.86 12.84 -16.36
N ILE A 41 6.49 14.01 -16.40
CA ILE A 41 6.00 15.19 -17.10
C ILE A 41 7.14 15.77 -17.92
N ARG A 42 6.90 15.94 -19.21
CA ARG A 42 7.81 16.63 -20.11
C ARG A 42 7.10 17.74 -20.85
N ILE A 43 7.58 18.97 -20.72
CA ILE A 43 7.06 20.14 -21.42
C ILE A 43 8.16 20.67 -22.33
N ASN A 44 7.90 20.76 -23.63
CA ASN A 44 8.89 21.25 -24.61
C ASN A 44 10.28 20.56 -24.50
N ASN A 45 10.30 19.26 -24.22
CA ASN A 45 11.50 18.43 -23.97
C ASN A 45 12.25 18.65 -22.65
N GLU A 46 11.70 19.42 -21.72
CA GLU A 46 12.23 19.55 -20.37
C GLU A 46 11.38 18.74 -19.38
N ASP A 47 12.03 18.03 -18.46
CA ASP A 47 11.36 17.21 -17.44
C ASP A 47 10.96 18.07 -16.23
N TYR A 48 9.76 17.82 -15.70
CA TYR A 48 9.18 18.55 -14.57
C TYR A 48 8.57 17.60 -13.55
N ASN A 49 8.49 18.05 -12.30
CA ASN A 49 7.65 17.44 -11.27
C ASN A 49 6.36 18.25 -11.13
N LEU A 50 5.24 17.57 -10.82
CA LEU A 50 3.93 18.22 -10.69
C LEU A 50 3.92 19.31 -9.58
N GLU A 51 4.80 19.16 -8.60
CA GLU A 51 4.97 20.09 -7.48
C GLU A 51 5.92 21.27 -7.77
N ASP A 52 6.56 21.30 -8.94
CA ASP A 52 7.52 22.37 -9.27
C ASP A 52 6.81 23.71 -9.43
N GLU A 53 7.15 24.68 -8.57
CA GLU A 53 6.63 26.05 -8.61
C GLU A 53 6.84 26.73 -9.97
N LYS A 54 7.86 26.32 -10.73
CA LYS A 54 8.13 26.85 -12.08
C LYS A 54 6.96 26.62 -13.03
N LEU A 55 6.18 25.55 -12.86
CA LEU A 55 5.04 25.23 -13.73
C LEU A 55 3.98 26.35 -13.75
N LYS A 56 3.83 27.09 -12.63
CA LYS A 56 2.89 28.22 -12.54
C LYS A 56 3.30 29.41 -13.42
N ASN A 57 4.58 29.49 -13.77
CA ASN A 57 5.17 30.59 -14.55
C ASN A 57 5.24 30.29 -16.05
N ILE A 58 4.98 29.06 -16.47
CA ILE A 58 4.99 28.67 -17.89
C ILE A 58 3.62 29.00 -18.48
N GLU A 59 3.52 30.15 -19.15
CA GLU A 59 2.32 30.57 -19.88
C GLU A 59 1.95 29.58 -20.99
N ILE A 60 0.65 29.31 -21.13
CA ILE A 60 0.14 28.28 -22.05
C ILE A 60 0.53 28.52 -23.51
N ASP A 61 0.63 29.79 -23.92
CA ASP A 61 0.98 30.19 -25.28
C ASP A 61 2.43 29.81 -25.66
N LYS A 62 3.29 29.58 -24.66
CA LYS A 62 4.68 29.14 -24.85
C LYS A 62 4.82 27.62 -24.90
N ILE A 63 3.74 26.88 -24.68
CA ILE A 63 3.75 25.43 -24.63
C ILE A 63 3.41 24.85 -26.01
N THR A 64 4.41 24.24 -26.63
CA THR A 64 4.21 23.56 -27.90
C THR A 64 3.72 22.12 -27.69
N GLU A 65 4.31 21.43 -26.71
CA GLU A 65 4.04 20.02 -26.42
C GLU A 65 4.10 19.76 -24.91
N ILE A 66 3.12 19.01 -24.41
CA ILE A 66 3.12 18.37 -23.10
C ILE A 66 3.05 16.87 -23.33
N ASN A 67 4.02 16.12 -22.82
CA ASN A 67 3.99 14.67 -22.77
C ASN A 67 3.93 14.23 -21.31
N VAL A 68 2.91 13.45 -20.98
CA VAL A 68 2.68 12.90 -19.65
C VAL A 68 2.80 11.39 -19.74
N GLU A 69 3.61 10.79 -18.88
CA GLU A 69 3.55 9.36 -18.63
C GLU A 69 2.66 9.13 -17.42
N ALA A 70 1.72 8.20 -17.54
CA ALA A 70 0.76 7.87 -16.51
C ALA A 70 0.69 6.36 -16.36
N SER A 71 0.70 5.90 -15.12
CA SER A 71 0.51 4.49 -14.77
C SER A 71 -0.64 4.34 -13.79
N SER A 72 -1.17 3.12 -13.68
CA SER A 72 -2.08 2.82 -12.59
C SER A 72 -1.35 2.95 -11.25
N VAL A 73 -2.05 3.38 -10.20
CA VAL A 73 -1.48 3.40 -8.83
C VAL A 73 -0.90 2.03 -8.44
N ASN A 74 -1.52 0.96 -8.95
CA ASN A 74 -1.09 -0.40 -8.67
C ASN A 74 0.26 -0.74 -9.31
N GLU A 75 0.41 -0.41 -10.58
CA GLU A 75 1.67 -0.58 -11.29
C GLU A 75 2.78 0.29 -10.70
N LEU A 76 2.46 1.53 -10.31
CA LEU A 76 3.42 2.40 -9.62
C LEU A 76 3.92 1.75 -8.33
N ILE A 77 3.01 1.33 -7.44
CA ILE A 77 3.40 0.71 -6.15
C ILE A 77 4.23 -0.55 -6.38
N GLU A 78 3.85 -1.41 -7.32
CA GLU A 78 4.63 -2.61 -7.63
C GLU A 78 6.04 -2.26 -8.08
N ASN A 79 6.18 -1.31 -9.01
CA ASN A 79 7.47 -0.88 -9.54
C ASN A 79 8.35 -0.27 -8.45
N LEU A 80 7.79 0.56 -7.57
CA LEU A 80 8.50 1.18 -6.45
C LEU A 80 9.01 0.15 -5.44
N LEU A 81 8.19 -0.86 -5.08
CA LEU A 81 8.60 -1.96 -4.21
C LEU A 81 9.70 -2.81 -4.86
N LEU A 82 9.57 -3.10 -6.16
CA LEU A 82 10.56 -3.86 -6.91
C LEU A 82 11.90 -3.10 -7.00
N GLU A 83 11.86 -1.80 -7.26
CA GLU A 83 13.05 -0.96 -7.34
C GLU A 83 13.75 -0.85 -5.99
N SER A 84 12.99 -0.72 -4.90
CA SER A 84 13.51 -0.77 -3.53
C SER A 84 14.29 -2.07 -3.27
N ILE A 85 13.75 -3.23 -3.69
CA ILE A 85 14.44 -4.52 -3.58
C ILE A 85 15.75 -4.53 -4.37
N LYS A 86 15.74 -4.06 -5.63
CA LYS A 86 16.95 -4.01 -6.47
C LYS A 86 18.03 -3.12 -5.87
N ILE A 87 17.65 -1.96 -5.32
CA ILE A 87 18.58 -1.04 -4.66
C ILE A 87 19.25 -1.73 -3.47
N LEU A 88 18.48 -2.36 -2.59
CA LEU A 88 19.04 -3.10 -1.45
C LEU A 88 19.98 -4.23 -1.90
N GLN A 89 19.63 -4.96 -2.97
CA GLN A 89 20.48 -6.00 -3.54
C GLN A 89 21.79 -5.43 -4.12
N ASN A 90 21.72 -4.26 -4.76
CA ASN A 90 22.90 -3.55 -5.27
C ASN A 90 23.80 -3.07 -4.13
N ILE A 91 23.22 -2.52 -3.05
CA ILE A 91 23.95 -2.14 -1.83
C ILE A 91 24.66 -3.36 -1.23
N ILE A 92 23.98 -4.51 -1.07
CA ILE A 92 24.63 -5.74 -0.59
C ILE A 92 25.80 -6.14 -1.48
N ARG A 93 25.62 -6.08 -2.81
CA ARG A 93 26.68 -6.45 -3.77
C ARG A 93 27.89 -5.53 -3.60
N ASP A 94 27.65 -4.23 -3.48
CA ASP A 94 28.71 -3.24 -3.30
C ASP A 94 29.43 -3.43 -1.95
N ILE A 95 28.68 -3.62 -0.86
CA ILE A 95 29.25 -3.86 0.47
C ILE A 95 30.16 -5.11 0.48
N LYS A 96 29.79 -6.17 -0.26
CA LYS A 96 30.62 -7.38 -0.36
C LYS A 96 31.96 -7.17 -1.07
N ILE A 97 32.04 -6.20 -1.99
CA ILE A 97 33.23 -5.92 -2.79
C ILE A 97 34.07 -4.82 -2.16
N ASN A 98 33.41 -3.74 -1.76
CA ASN A 98 34.01 -2.47 -1.36
C ASN A 98 33.86 -2.17 0.13
N GLY A 99 33.23 -3.04 0.91
CA GLY A 99 32.96 -2.78 2.33
C GLY A 99 32.04 -1.57 2.51
N LEU A 100 32.34 -0.70 3.47
CA LEU A 100 31.54 0.50 3.75
C LEU A 100 32.10 1.78 3.11
N VAL A 101 32.94 1.66 2.08
CA VAL A 101 33.60 2.81 1.43
C VAL A 101 32.58 3.79 0.82
N HIS A 102 31.50 3.29 0.21
CA HIS A 102 30.45 4.12 -0.39
C HIS A 102 29.31 4.45 0.58
N TYR A 103 29.63 4.57 1.86
CA TYR A 103 28.67 4.85 2.93
C TYR A 103 27.67 5.98 2.59
N ASN A 104 28.15 7.13 2.10
CA ASN A 104 27.27 8.29 1.85
C ASN A 104 26.24 7.99 0.76
N GLU A 105 26.65 7.28 -0.29
CA GLU A 105 25.76 6.87 -1.39
C GLU A 105 24.69 5.91 -0.87
N PHE A 106 25.03 5.00 0.05
CA PHE A 106 24.04 4.12 0.67
C PHE A 106 23.00 4.91 1.48
N ILE A 107 23.41 5.93 2.23
CA ILE A 107 22.49 6.79 2.99
C ILE A 107 21.53 7.52 2.05
N GLU A 108 22.03 8.08 0.94
CA GLU A 108 21.18 8.72 -0.08
C GLU A 108 20.15 7.75 -0.65
N LEU A 109 20.57 6.53 -0.98
CA LEU A 109 19.67 5.47 -1.46
C LEU A 109 18.64 5.06 -0.42
N PHE A 110 19.02 4.96 0.86
CA PHE A 110 18.08 4.67 1.95
C PHE A 110 17.06 5.78 2.14
N ASN A 111 17.48 7.04 2.06
CA ASN A 111 16.57 8.19 2.14
C ASN A 111 15.57 8.18 0.97
N TRP A 112 16.06 7.97 -0.25
CA TRP A 112 15.20 7.81 -1.43
C TRP A 112 14.19 6.67 -1.27
N MET A 113 14.60 5.55 -0.68
CA MET A 113 13.70 4.44 -0.38
C MET A 113 12.63 4.82 0.65
N MET A 114 12.97 5.59 1.68
CA MET A 114 11.99 6.07 2.65
C MET A 114 10.96 7.01 2.01
N GLU A 115 11.40 7.94 1.16
CA GLU A 115 10.51 8.81 0.38
C GLU A 115 9.58 7.97 -0.51
N THR A 116 10.13 6.97 -1.19
CA THR A 116 9.38 6.01 -2.01
C THR A 116 8.33 5.26 -1.20
N LEU A 117 8.69 4.78 -0.02
CA LEU A 117 7.77 4.10 0.89
C LEU A 117 6.69 5.04 1.43
N GLU A 118 7.00 6.32 1.67
CA GLU A 118 5.99 7.32 2.03
C GLU A 118 5.00 7.58 0.89
N VAL A 119 5.46 7.66 -0.37
CA VAL A 119 4.56 7.69 -1.53
C VAL A 119 3.66 6.46 -1.55
N ILE A 120 4.20 5.25 -1.35
CA ILE A 120 3.39 4.03 -1.26
C ILE A 120 2.39 4.14 -0.11
N LYS A 121 2.76 4.69 1.05
CA LYS A 121 1.86 4.87 2.21
C LYS A 121 0.73 5.85 1.90
N GLU A 122 0.99 6.93 1.18
CA GLU A 122 -0.04 7.91 0.82
C GLU A 122 -1.02 7.35 -0.22
N GLN A 123 -0.53 6.51 -1.13
CA GLN A 123 -1.35 5.88 -2.16
C GLN A 123 -2.04 4.59 -1.69
N SER A 124 -1.49 3.92 -0.66
CA SER A 124 -2.00 2.64 -0.13
C SER A 124 -2.72 2.81 1.21
N ILE A 125 -3.91 2.23 1.34
CA ILE A 125 -4.68 2.29 2.60
C ILE A 125 -4.36 1.12 3.52
N PHE A 126 -3.90 -0.01 2.98
CA PHE A 126 -3.91 -1.31 3.68
C PHE A 126 -2.55 -1.77 4.19
N TYR A 127 -1.46 -1.08 3.86
CA TYR A 127 -0.11 -1.50 4.27
C TYR A 127 0.61 -0.43 5.09
N ILE A 128 -0.13 0.53 5.66
CA ILE A 128 0.45 1.64 6.43
C ILE A 128 1.34 1.09 7.56
N LYS A 129 0.93 -0.02 8.20
CA LYS A 129 1.71 -0.67 9.26
C LYS A 129 3.00 -1.27 8.71
N GLU A 130 2.92 -2.10 7.67
CA GLU A 130 4.11 -2.74 7.10
C GLU A 130 5.07 -1.73 6.46
N ILE A 131 4.55 -0.73 5.77
CA ILE A 131 5.34 0.35 5.21
C ILE A 131 6.05 1.13 6.33
N LYS A 132 5.35 1.44 7.43
CA LYS A 132 5.94 2.09 8.61
C LYS A 132 7.02 1.23 9.27
N VAL A 133 6.84 -0.09 9.35
CA VAL A 133 7.87 -1.02 9.82
C VAL A 133 9.10 -1.00 8.92
N SER A 134 8.90 -0.95 7.60
CA SER A 134 9.97 -0.85 6.60
C SER A 134 10.77 0.44 6.76
N ILE A 135 10.07 1.58 6.84
CA ILE A 135 10.68 2.90 7.06
C ILE A 135 11.47 2.93 8.37
N ASN A 136 10.90 2.43 9.47
CA ASN A 136 11.59 2.37 10.76
C ASN A 136 12.82 1.47 10.71
N SER A 137 12.78 0.38 9.96
CA SER A 137 13.91 -0.52 9.79
C SER A 137 15.04 0.13 8.99
N ILE A 138 14.70 0.92 7.95
CA ILE A 138 15.67 1.72 7.19
C ILE A 138 16.30 2.80 8.07
N ASN A 139 15.51 3.52 8.88
CA ASN A 139 16.04 4.51 9.82
C ASN A 139 17.05 3.89 10.80
N LYS A 140 16.72 2.73 11.38
CA LYS A 140 17.65 2.00 12.25
C LYS A 140 18.91 1.54 11.52
N LEU A 141 18.80 1.16 10.26
CA LEU A 141 19.96 0.87 9.42
C LEU A 141 20.83 2.11 9.27
N ILE A 142 20.27 3.27 8.91
CA ILE A 142 21.01 4.53 8.81
C ILE A 142 21.75 4.84 10.12
N GLU A 143 21.07 4.78 11.26
CA GLU A 143 21.66 5.02 12.59
C GLU A 143 22.81 4.04 12.89
N PHE A 144 22.65 2.77 12.52
CA PHE A 144 23.67 1.75 12.68
C PHE A 144 24.89 2.04 11.81
N PHE A 145 24.67 2.39 10.55
CA PHE A 145 25.69 2.79 9.59
C PHE A 145 26.45 4.00 10.13
N ASP A 146 25.75 5.00 10.70
CA ASP A 146 26.37 6.19 11.30
C ASP A 146 27.31 5.85 12.46
N SER A 147 26.90 4.91 13.30
CA SER A 147 27.62 4.55 14.52
C SER A 147 28.84 3.65 14.30
N ASN A 148 28.99 3.05 13.10
CA ASN A 148 29.93 1.95 12.87
C ASN A 148 30.75 2.07 11.57
N LYS A 149 30.94 3.28 11.04
CA LYS A 149 31.61 3.54 9.74
C LYS A 149 32.98 2.85 9.57
N ASP A 150 33.71 2.64 10.67
CA ASP A 150 35.08 2.09 10.66
C ASP A 150 35.19 0.61 11.07
N ASN A 151 34.07 -0.13 11.25
CA ASN A 151 34.10 -1.48 11.83
C ASN A 151 33.78 -2.59 10.81
N GLU A 152 34.81 -3.07 10.11
CA GLU A 152 34.69 -4.15 9.12
C GLU A 152 34.07 -5.46 9.67
N LYS A 153 34.17 -5.72 10.99
CA LYS A 153 33.60 -6.93 11.59
C LYS A 153 32.07 -6.98 11.56
N GLN A 154 31.42 -5.87 11.21
CA GLN A 154 29.97 -5.76 11.15
C GLN A 154 29.39 -5.89 9.74
N ILE A 155 30.22 -6.04 8.71
CA ILE A 155 29.76 -6.16 7.31
C ILE A 155 28.73 -7.28 7.16
N ASN A 156 28.99 -8.46 7.74
CA ASN A 156 28.05 -9.59 7.66
C ASN A 156 26.72 -9.29 8.35
N TYR A 157 26.77 -8.62 9.50
CA TYR A 157 25.56 -8.22 10.23
C TYR A 157 24.72 -7.23 9.42
N VAL A 158 25.35 -6.23 8.82
CA VAL A 158 24.67 -5.27 7.93
C VAL A 158 24.00 -5.98 6.76
N ILE A 159 24.73 -6.89 6.10
CA ILE A 159 24.19 -7.69 4.99
C ILE A 159 22.97 -8.49 5.46
N ASP A 160 23.03 -9.13 6.63
CA ASP A 160 21.92 -9.91 7.18
C ASP A 160 20.69 -9.04 7.48
N VAL A 161 20.87 -7.84 8.03
CA VAL A 161 19.76 -6.90 8.27
C VAL A 161 19.15 -6.43 6.94
N ILE A 162 19.98 -6.10 5.93
CA ILE A 162 19.48 -5.70 4.61
C ILE A 162 18.73 -6.86 3.94
N ASN A 163 19.23 -8.10 4.05
CA ASN A 163 18.51 -9.28 3.57
C ASN A 163 17.14 -9.43 4.25
N GLY A 164 17.07 -9.23 5.56
CA GLY A 164 15.80 -9.24 6.30
C GLY A 164 14.83 -8.18 5.80
N LEU A 165 15.31 -6.97 5.49
CA LEU A 165 14.51 -5.91 4.90
C LEU A 165 14.02 -6.27 3.49
N ILE A 166 14.87 -6.87 2.65
CA ILE A 166 14.48 -7.37 1.32
C ILE A 166 13.33 -8.38 1.46
N THR A 167 13.49 -9.40 2.31
CA THR A 167 12.44 -10.41 2.54
C THR A 167 11.14 -9.77 3.03
N TYR A 168 11.24 -8.76 3.89
CA TYR A 168 10.06 -8.07 4.38
C TYR A 168 9.34 -7.27 3.28
N ILE A 169 10.08 -6.50 2.47
CA ILE A 169 9.51 -5.76 1.33
C ILE A 169 8.94 -6.73 0.29
N GLU A 170 9.56 -7.89 0.07
CA GLU A 170 9.00 -8.95 -0.79
C GLU A 170 7.67 -9.47 -0.26
N ILE A 171 7.53 -9.70 1.05
CA ILE A 171 6.24 -10.11 1.65
C ILE A 171 5.18 -9.04 1.43
N VAL A 172 5.52 -7.76 1.65
CA VAL A 172 4.60 -6.64 1.40
C VAL A 172 4.19 -6.61 -0.07
N ARG A 173 5.13 -6.77 -0.99
CA ARG A 173 4.86 -6.83 -2.43
C ARG A 173 3.96 -8.01 -2.80
N GLN A 174 4.19 -9.20 -2.23
CA GLN A 174 3.33 -10.36 -2.51
C GLN A 174 1.91 -10.15 -1.99
N LYS A 175 1.75 -9.63 -0.76
CA LYS A 175 0.42 -9.25 -0.23
C LYS A 175 -0.26 -8.22 -1.13
N TYR A 176 0.50 -7.23 -1.60
CA TYR A 176 0.01 -6.22 -2.51
C TYR A 176 -0.57 -6.84 -3.79
N LEU A 177 0.21 -7.71 -4.44
CA LEU A 177 -0.18 -8.42 -5.67
C LEU A 177 -1.35 -9.37 -5.48
N SER A 178 -1.39 -10.13 -4.38
CA SER A 178 -2.52 -11.02 -4.09
C SER A 178 -3.81 -10.25 -3.91
N ASN A 179 -3.72 -9.03 -3.39
CA ASN A 179 -4.89 -8.22 -3.14
C ASN A 179 -5.40 -7.54 -4.40
N ILE A 180 -4.55 -7.07 -5.33
CA ILE A 180 -4.99 -6.41 -6.59
C ILE A 180 -6.08 -7.20 -7.34
N ASN A 181 -6.05 -8.53 -7.27
CA ASN A 181 -6.98 -9.41 -7.97
C ASN A 181 -7.84 -10.27 -7.03
N VAL A 182 -8.29 -9.77 -5.87
CA VAL A 182 -9.25 -10.52 -5.04
C VAL A 182 -10.48 -10.86 -5.87
N ASN A 183 -10.61 -12.13 -6.24
CA ASN A 183 -11.76 -12.65 -6.97
C ASN A 183 -12.94 -12.79 -5.98
N LYS A 184 -14.13 -12.36 -6.42
CA LYS A 184 -15.39 -12.49 -5.68
C LYS A 184 -15.62 -13.91 -5.14
N ASP A 185 -15.37 -14.93 -5.95
CA ASP A 185 -15.60 -16.33 -5.59
C ASP A 185 -14.54 -16.84 -4.60
N GLU A 186 -13.27 -16.46 -4.80
CA GLU A 186 -12.18 -16.80 -3.87
C GLU A 186 -12.40 -16.15 -2.50
N LEU A 187 -12.82 -14.88 -2.47
CA LEU A 187 -13.15 -14.20 -1.24
C LEU A 187 -14.32 -14.88 -0.51
N LYS A 188 -15.35 -15.32 -1.25
CA LYS A 188 -16.46 -16.07 -0.67
C LYS A 188 -15.99 -17.40 -0.05
N ILE A 189 -15.04 -18.10 -0.67
CA ILE A 189 -14.42 -19.31 -0.09
C ILE A 189 -13.68 -18.97 1.20
N LEU A 190 -12.83 -17.94 1.19
CA LEU A 190 -12.06 -17.51 2.36
C LEU A 190 -12.95 -17.10 3.54
N ILE A 191 -14.03 -16.37 3.29
CA ILE A 191 -15.01 -16.00 4.32
C ILE A 191 -15.66 -17.26 4.91
N ASN A 192 -16.09 -18.20 4.05
CA ASN A 192 -16.69 -19.44 4.53
C ASN A 192 -15.71 -20.29 5.36
N GLU A 193 -14.42 -20.32 5.01
CA GLU A 193 -13.40 -20.95 5.84
C GLU A 193 -13.30 -20.31 7.23
N VAL A 194 -13.29 -18.97 7.29
CA VAL A 194 -13.29 -18.22 8.56
C VAL A 194 -14.52 -18.55 9.39
N LEU A 195 -15.71 -18.47 8.80
CA LEU A 195 -16.98 -18.80 9.46
C LEU A 195 -16.95 -20.20 10.11
N ASN A 196 -16.27 -21.17 9.50
CA ASN A 196 -16.16 -22.52 10.04
C ASN A 196 -15.29 -22.63 11.30
N PHE A 197 -14.27 -21.77 11.46
CA PHE A 197 -13.36 -21.85 12.60
C PHE A 197 -13.54 -20.75 13.65
N LEU A 198 -14.36 -19.73 13.40
CA LEU A 198 -14.65 -18.67 14.38
C LEU A 198 -15.09 -19.23 15.75
N PRO A 199 -16.04 -20.19 15.84
CA PRO A 199 -16.45 -20.75 17.14
C PRO A 199 -15.32 -21.47 17.88
N GLN A 200 -14.34 -21.99 17.13
CA GLN A 200 -13.22 -22.73 17.70
C GLN A 200 -12.20 -21.82 18.39
N ILE A 201 -12.24 -20.49 18.18
CA ILE A 201 -11.32 -19.57 18.84
C ILE A 201 -11.57 -19.56 20.35
N SER A 202 -12.83 -19.48 20.78
CA SER A 202 -13.21 -19.54 22.20
C SER A 202 -12.76 -20.85 22.85
N GLU A 203 -12.99 -21.99 22.18
CA GLU A 203 -12.55 -23.31 22.64
C GLU A 203 -11.01 -23.42 22.79
N LEU A 204 -10.26 -22.81 21.87
CA LEU A 204 -8.80 -22.83 21.90
C LEU A 204 -8.25 -22.02 23.08
N PHE A 205 -8.82 -20.86 23.36
CA PHE A 205 -8.46 -20.09 24.54
C PHE A 205 -8.82 -20.81 25.84
N GLN A 206 -10.01 -21.40 25.94
CA GLN A 206 -10.43 -22.16 27.12
C GLN A 206 -9.54 -23.39 27.38
N SER A 207 -8.95 -23.96 26.33
CA SER A 207 -8.03 -25.10 26.42
C SER A 207 -6.55 -24.71 26.55
N GLY A 208 -6.23 -23.41 26.66
CA GLY A 208 -4.87 -22.89 26.82
C GLY A 208 -4.01 -23.00 25.56
N LYS A 209 -4.64 -23.11 24.39
CA LYS A 209 -3.98 -23.21 23.08
C LYS A 209 -3.89 -21.85 22.38
N ASP A 210 -3.38 -20.85 23.11
CA ASP A 210 -3.44 -19.44 22.72
C ASP A 210 -2.77 -19.20 21.36
N ASN A 211 -1.62 -19.83 21.09
CA ASN A 211 -0.94 -19.70 19.79
C ASN A 211 -1.80 -20.16 18.61
N GLU A 212 -2.57 -21.24 18.78
CA GLU A 212 -3.49 -21.71 17.74
C GLU A 212 -4.67 -20.73 17.56
N ALA A 213 -5.17 -20.16 18.67
CA ALA A 213 -6.22 -19.14 18.64
C ALA A 213 -5.74 -17.87 17.91
N TYR A 214 -4.57 -17.34 18.26
CA TYR A 214 -3.97 -16.19 17.60
C TYR A 214 -3.72 -16.43 16.10
N ASN A 215 -3.29 -17.63 15.71
CA ASN A 215 -3.14 -17.95 14.28
C ASN A 215 -4.47 -17.88 13.53
N LYS A 216 -5.56 -18.37 14.13
CA LYS A 216 -6.90 -18.26 13.54
C LYS A 216 -7.39 -16.81 13.48
N ILE A 217 -7.17 -16.04 14.54
CA ILE A 217 -7.46 -14.60 14.59
C ILE A 217 -6.72 -13.86 13.47
N ASN A 218 -5.41 -14.11 13.31
CA ASN A 218 -4.63 -13.50 12.22
C ASN A 218 -5.19 -13.87 10.84
N LYS A 219 -5.63 -15.12 10.65
CA LYS A 219 -6.30 -15.53 9.41
C LYS A 219 -7.62 -14.76 9.21
N THR A 220 -8.42 -14.57 10.26
CA THR A 220 -9.65 -13.76 10.22
C THR A 220 -9.35 -12.31 9.83
N ILE A 221 -8.34 -11.69 10.44
CA ILE A 221 -7.93 -10.30 10.15
C ILE A 221 -7.54 -10.17 8.66
N ASN A 222 -6.73 -11.09 8.13
CA ASN A 222 -6.34 -11.07 6.72
C ASN A 222 -7.56 -11.17 5.77
N VAL A 223 -8.59 -11.95 6.14
CA VAL A 223 -9.82 -12.04 5.33
C VAL A 223 -10.63 -10.75 5.41
N LEU A 224 -10.70 -10.10 6.57
CA LEU A 224 -11.34 -8.80 6.72
C LEU A 224 -10.63 -7.69 5.92
N GLU A 225 -9.31 -7.73 5.85
CA GLU A 225 -8.51 -6.86 4.97
C GLU A 225 -8.89 -7.07 3.51
N ASN A 226 -8.99 -8.33 3.06
CA ASN A 226 -9.40 -8.67 1.69
C ASN A 226 -10.84 -8.22 1.38
N CYS A 227 -11.75 -8.31 2.35
CA CYS A 227 -13.10 -7.77 2.24
C CYS A 227 -13.07 -6.25 2.01
N CYS A 228 -12.33 -5.51 2.84
CA CYS A 228 -12.20 -4.07 2.69
C CYS A 228 -11.59 -3.70 1.33
N PHE A 229 -10.60 -4.47 0.88
CA PHE A 229 -9.97 -4.28 -0.42
C PHE A 229 -10.95 -4.47 -1.59
N TYR A 230 -11.67 -5.60 -1.60
CA TYR A 230 -12.66 -5.90 -2.63
C TYR A 230 -13.73 -4.82 -2.71
N LEU A 231 -14.25 -4.39 -1.55
CA LEU A 231 -15.24 -3.31 -1.48
C LEU A 231 -14.73 -2.01 -2.09
N ARG A 232 -13.51 -1.58 -1.75
CA ARG A 232 -12.95 -0.32 -2.25
C ARG A 232 -12.84 -0.32 -3.78
N ASN A 233 -12.34 -1.40 -4.36
CA ASN A 233 -12.13 -1.49 -5.80
C ASN A 233 -13.43 -1.62 -6.58
N ASN A 234 -14.48 -2.16 -5.95
CA ASN A 234 -15.76 -2.36 -6.58
C ASN A 234 -16.82 -1.35 -6.13
N LEU A 235 -16.51 -0.39 -5.24
CA LEU A 235 -17.52 0.48 -4.64
C LEU A 235 -18.36 1.21 -5.69
N ASN A 236 -17.71 1.67 -6.76
CA ASN A 236 -18.35 2.41 -7.83
C ASN A 236 -19.22 1.54 -8.75
N SER A 237 -18.99 0.22 -8.80
CA SER A 237 -19.77 -0.71 -9.63
C SER A 237 -21.12 -1.09 -9.00
N PHE A 238 -21.30 -0.85 -7.70
CA PHE A 238 -22.58 -1.10 -7.03
C PHE A 238 -23.63 -0.03 -7.33
N GLU A 239 -24.88 -0.46 -7.44
CA GLU A 239 -26.05 0.43 -7.50
C GLU A 239 -26.20 1.27 -6.22
N GLN A 240 -26.83 2.44 -6.34
CA GLN A 240 -26.94 3.39 -5.22
C GLN A 240 -27.65 2.82 -3.99
N ASN A 241 -28.64 1.94 -4.17
CA ASN A 241 -29.34 1.30 -3.06
C ASN A 241 -28.43 0.30 -2.33
N LYS A 242 -27.62 -0.48 -3.06
CA LYS A 242 -26.60 -1.38 -2.49
C LYS A 242 -25.52 -0.60 -1.75
N LYS A 243 -25.10 0.57 -2.25
CA LYS A 243 -24.11 1.43 -1.58
C LYS A 243 -24.52 1.85 -0.16
N ASN A 244 -25.81 2.09 0.09
CA ASN A 244 -26.29 2.42 1.44
C ASN A 244 -26.18 1.22 2.39
N GLN A 245 -26.58 0.03 1.93
CA GLN A 245 -26.47 -1.21 2.71
C GLN A 245 -24.99 -1.56 3.01
N ILE A 246 -24.11 -1.38 2.02
CA ILE A 246 -22.65 -1.53 2.20
C ILE A 246 -22.13 -0.56 3.26
N LYS A 247 -22.59 0.70 3.25
CA LYS A 247 -22.19 1.70 4.24
C LYS A 247 -22.61 1.31 5.66
N GLU A 248 -23.84 0.83 5.84
CA GLU A 248 -24.32 0.33 7.12
C GLU A 248 -23.50 -0.87 7.60
N LEU A 249 -23.26 -1.85 6.71
CA LEU A 249 -22.41 -3.00 7.01
C LEU A 249 -20.99 -2.59 7.43
N TYR A 250 -20.40 -1.61 6.76
CA TYR A 250 -19.06 -1.11 7.10
C TYR A 250 -19.04 -0.44 8.48
N GLN A 251 -20.08 0.31 8.83
CA GLN A 251 -20.22 0.89 10.17
C GLN A 251 -20.34 -0.20 11.24
N GLU A 252 -21.16 -1.23 11.00
CA GLU A 252 -21.30 -2.37 11.90
C GLU A 252 -19.98 -3.12 12.10
N LEU A 253 -19.22 -3.36 11.02
CA LEU A 253 -17.90 -4.00 11.09
C LEU A 253 -16.88 -3.14 11.85
N ASN A 254 -16.88 -1.82 11.68
CA ASN A 254 -15.96 -0.94 12.40
C ASN A 254 -16.22 -0.90 13.91
N VAL A 255 -17.49 -1.02 14.33
CA VAL A 255 -17.84 -1.14 15.76
C VAL A 255 -17.22 -2.42 16.32
N ILE A 256 -17.46 -3.56 15.67
CA ILE A 256 -16.89 -4.86 16.08
C ILE A 256 -15.36 -4.83 16.13
N LEU A 257 -14.71 -4.23 15.14
CA LEU A 257 -13.26 -4.11 15.12
C LEU A 257 -12.72 -3.22 16.25
N SER A 258 -13.47 -2.18 16.62
CA SER A 258 -13.11 -1.30 17.74
C SER A 258 -13.25 -2.04 19.07
N ASP A 259 -14.36 -2.76 19.27
CA ASP A 259 -14.61 -3.57 20.46
C ASP A 259 -13.56 -4.68 20.59
N LEU A 260 -13.18 -5.30 19.47
CA LEU A 260 -12.11 -6.31 19.43
C LEU A 260 -10.75 -5.72 19.81
N LEU A 261 -10.42 -4.51 19.34
CA LEU A 261 -9.18 -3.82 19.71
C LEU A 261 -9.15 -3.51 21.21
N GLU A 262 -10.25 -2.99 21.77
CA GLU A 262 -10.36 -2.73 23.20
C GLU A 262 -10.21 -4.02 24.02
N ALA A 263 -10.80 -5.14 23.55
CA ALA A 263 -10.64 -6.44 24.17
C ALA A 263 -9.17 -6.91 24.15
N PHE A 264 -8.44 -6.72 23.05
CA PHE A 264 -7.01 -7.01 22.99
C PHE A 264 -6.18 -6.12 23.91
N GLU A 265 -6.47 -4.83 23.99
CA GLU A 265 -5.73 -3.89 24.85
C GLU A 265 -5.89 -4.22 26.34
N ASN A 266 -7.02 -4.80 26.71
CA ASN A 266 -7.33 -5.22 28.08
C ASN A 266 -7.03 -6.70 28.37
N ASP A 267 -6.44 -7.43 27.42
CA ASP A 267 -6.24 -8.89 27.48
C ASP A 267 -7.52 -9.67 27.82
N ASP A 268 -8.70 -9.17 27.39
CA ASP A 268 -10.00 -9.80 27.63
C ASP A 268 -10.28 -10.90 26.62
N ILE A 269 -9.68 -12.05 26.88
CA ILE A 269 -9.77 -13.24 26.02
C ILE A 269 -11.21 -13.76 25.89
N VAL A 270 -12.05 -13.56 26.91
CA VAL A 270 -13.45 -13.99 26.87
C VAL A 270 -14.21 -13.12 25.88
N LEU A 271 -14.08 -11.81 25.98
CA LEU A 271 -14.69 -10.87 25.05
C LEU A 271 -14.19 -11.07 23.61
N ILE A 272 -12.90 -11.33 23.41
CA ILE A 272 -12.35 -11.68 22.08
C ILE A 272 -13.05 -12.92 21.51
N GLY A 273 -13.22 -13.96 22.34
CA GLY A 273 -13.91 -15.18 21.97
C GLY A 273 -15.36 -14.92 21.56
N ASP A 274 -16.10 -14.17 22.38
CA ASP A 274 -17.50 -13.85 22.16
C ASP A 274 -17.72 -13.02 20.89
N ILE A 275 -16.90 -11.99 20.67
CA ILE A 275 -16.95 -11.16 19.45
C ILE A 275 -16.70 -12.01 18.22
N MET A 276 -15.68 -12.87 18.25
CA MET A 276 -15.32 -13.74 17.12
C MET A 276 -16.43 -14.76 16.83
N GLU A 277 -16.98 -15.41 17.85
CA GLU A 277 -17.96 -16.48 17.71
C GLU A 277 -19.35 -15.98 17.31
N TYR A 278 -19.84 -14.94 17.99
CA TYR A 278 -21.25 -14.55 17.90
C TYR A 278 -21.50 -13.29 17.08
N GLU A 279 -20.58 -12.33 17.08
CA GLU A 279 -20.83 -11.04 16.43
C GLU A 279 -20.27 -11.01 15.01
N LEU A 280 -18.99 -11.38 14.85
CA LEU A 280 -18.29 -11.28 13.58
C LEU A 280 -18.86 -12.23 12.52
N GLY A 281 -19.25 -13.45 12.94
CA GLY A 281 -19.79 -14.45 12.04
C GLY A 281 -21.03 -13.97 11.28
N ASP A 282 -21.95 -13.28 11.96
CA ASP A 282 -23.16 -12.77 11.32
C ASP A 282 -22.87 -11.58 10.38
N LYS A 283 -21.87 -10.75 10.69
CA LYS A 283 -21.44 -9.68 9.78
C LYS A 283 -20.77 -10.22 8.52
N LEU A 284 -19.96 -11.27 8.65
CA LEU A 284 -19.33 -11.94 7.51
C LEU A 284 -20.37 -12.61 6.58
N LYS A 285 -21.42 -13.21 7.13
CA LYS A 285 -22.55 -13.73 6.33
C LYS A 285 -23.28 -12.59 5.60
N LYS A 286 -23.61 -11.50 6.31
CA LYS A 286 -24.23 -10.30 5.71
C LYS A 286 -23.35 -9.68 4.62
N TYR A 287 -22.03 -9.72 4.79
CA TYR A 287 -21.06 -9.29 3.79
C TYR A 287 -21.18 -10.12 2.51
N ILE A 288 -21.24 -11.45 2.62
CA ILE A 288 -21.45 -12.32 1.46
C ILE A 288 -22.72 -11.91 0.71
N GLU A 289 -23.85 -11.80 1.41
CA GLU A 289 -25.15 -11.49 0.80
C GLU A 289 -25.21 -10.10 0.16
N THR A 290 -24.58 -9.11 0.78
CA THR A 290 -24.70 -7.70 0.35
C THR A 290 -23.68 -7.35 -0.74
N VAL A 291 -22.46 -7.88 -0.61
CA VAL A 291 -21.29 -7.49 -1.41
C VAL A 291 -20.93 -8.54 -2.45
N LEU A 292 -21.03 -9.82 -2.07
CA LEU A 292 -20.59 -10.95 -2.88
C LEU A 292 -21.73 -11.76 -3.51
N ASP A 293 -22.97 -11.30 -3.45
CA ASP A 293 -24.09 -11.83 -4.24
C ASP A 293 -24.64 -10.73 -5.17
#